data_AF-E9SFA9-F1
#
_entry.id   AF-E9SFA9-F1
#
_cell.length_a   1.000
_cell.length_b   1.000
_cell.length_c   1.000
_cell.angle_alpha   90.00
_cell.angle_beta   90.00
_cell.angle_gamma   90.00
#
_symmetry.space_group_name_H-M   'P 1'
#
loop_
_entity.id
_entity.type
_entity.pdbx_description
1 polymer ?
#
loop_
_entity_poly.entity_id
_entity_poly.type
_entity_poly.pdbx_seq_one_letter_code
_entity_poly.pdbx_strand_id
1 'polypeptide(L)' 'MDKPMRRSDRQLTDEETLQLFRDAEYGVLSVTDENNMPYGVPMSFALSDNVIYFHCSAAGGKRISGMPAKRKKTLNNNRE' A
#
# COMPACT_ATOMS: atom_id res chain seq x y z
N MET A 1 -15.03 -1.35 -11.74
CA MET A 1 -15.40 -2.76 -11.92
C MET A 1 -14.95 -3.49 -10.67
N ASP A 2 -15.90 -3.84 -9.81
CA ASP A 2 -15.63 -4.66 -8.63
C ASP A 2 -15.48 -6.11 -9.09
N LYS A 3 -14.24 -6.58 -9.10
CA LYS A 3 -13.91 -7.97 -9.42
C LYS A 3 -13.89 -8.76 -8.10
N PRO A 4 -14.84 -9.67 -7.86
CA PRO A 4 -14.86 -10.44 -6.61
C PRO A 4 -13.59 -11.27 -6.47
N MET A 5 -13.17 -11.52 -5.22
CA MET A 5 -11.98 -12.33 -4.95
C MET A 5 -12.19 -13.73 -5.50
N ARG A 6 -11.24 -14.23 -6.32
CA ARG A 6 -11.33 -15.58 -6.92
C ARG A 6 -11.44 -16.68 -5.86
N ARG A 7 -10.81 -16.48 -4.70
CA ARG A 7 -10.86 -17.37 -3.53
C ARG A 7 -11.65 -16.71 -2.41
N SER A 8 -12.97 -16.70 -2.56
CA SER A 8 -13.88 -16.16 -1.55
C SER A 8 -13.78 -16.89 -0.20
N ASP A 9 -13.37 -18.16 -0.22
CA ASP A 9 -13.06 -18.96 0.99
C ASP A 9 -11.91 -18.38 1.83
N ARG A 10 -11.10 -17.50 1.25
CA ARG A 10 -9.96 -16.81 1.91
C ARG A 10 -10.16 -15.30 2.04
N GLN A 11 -11.35 -14.81 1.71
CA GLN A 11 -11.65 -13.40 1.87
C GLN A 11 -11.87 -13.08 3.34
N LEU A 12 -11.12 -12.11 3.84
CA LEU A 12 -11.31 -11.58 5.19
C LEU A 12 -12.48 -10.59 5.20
N THR A 13 -13.13 -10.49 6.36
CA THR A 13 -14.03 -9.38 6.68
C THR A 13 -13.25 -8.07 6.81
N ASP A 14 -13.95 -6.93 6.77
CA ASP A 14 -13.33 -5.62 6.93
C ASP A 14 -12.69 -5.49 8.33
N GLU A 15 -13.35 -6.03 9.36
CA GLU A 15 -12.85 -6.05 10.73
C GLU A 15 -11.56 -6.88 10.87
N GLU A 16 -11.55 -8.10 10.32
CA GLU A 16 -10.36 -8.97 10.32
C GLU A 16 -9.20 -8.33 9.54
N THR A 17 -9.51 -7.67 8.42
CA THR A 17 -8.52 -6.95 7.61
C THR A 17 -7.90 -5.79 8.39
N LEU A 18 -8.72 -4.99 9.07
CA LEU A 18 -8.22 -3.89 9.89
C LEU A 18 -7.40 -4.39 11.08
N GLN A 19 -7.82 -5.48 11.71
CA GLN A 19 -7.07 -6.09 12.80
C GLN A 19 -5.71 -6.61 12.31
N LEU A 20 -5.66 -7.28 11.17
CA LEU A 20 -4.41 -7.72 10.53
C LEU A 20 -3.43 -6.55 10.32
N PHE A 21 -3.93 -5.39 9.86
CA PHE A 21 -3.08 -4.21 9.68
C PHE A 21 -2.67 -3.53 10.99
N ARG A 22 -3.46 -3.64 12.06
CA ARG A 22 -3.08 -3.13 13.40
C ARG A 22 -1.98 -3.98 14.02
N ASP A 23 -1.99 -5.28 13.79
CA ASP A 23 -1.05 -6.23 14.39
C ASP A 23 0.23 -6.41 13.55
N ALA A 24 0.20 -6.06 12.26
CA ALA A 24 1.35 -6.20 11.38
C ALA A 24 2.40 -5.09 11.58
N GLU A 25 3.66 -5.50 11.77
CA GLU A 25 4.81 -4.59 11.94
C GLU A 25 5.25 -3.94 10.61
N TYR A 26 5.15 -4.69 9.52
CA TYR A 26 5.48 -4.23 8.17
C TYR A 26 4.66 -4.98 7.11
N GLY A 27 4.54 -4.38 5.94
CA GLY A 27 3.87 -4.97 4.78
C GLY A 27 4.78 -4.95 3.55
N VAL A 28 4.42 -5.71 2.52
CA VAL A 28 5.11 -5.67 1.22
C VAL A 28 4.21 -4.95 0.22
N LEU A 29 4.67 -3.80 -0.29
CA LEU A 29 4.00 -3.09 -1.36
C LEU A 29 4.46 -3.67 -2.71
N SER A 30 3.55 -4.33 -3.41
CA SER A 30 3.79 -4.85 -4.77
C SER A 30 3.30 -3.86 -5.81
N VAL A 31 4.18 -3.45 -6.71
CA VAL A 31 3.91 -2.49 -7.79
C VAL A 31 4.60 -2.95 -9.07
N THR A 32 4.11 -2.46 -10.21
CA THR A 32 4.71 -2.68 -11.53
C THR A 32 5.30 -1.38 -12.03
N ASP A 33 6.49 -1.41 -12.62
CA ASP A 33 7.05 -0.24 -13.29
C ASP A 33 6.41 0.02 -14.67
N GLU A 34 6.92 1.02 -15.38
CA GLU A 34 6.47 1.40 -16.74
C GLU A 34 6.63 0.27 -17.77
N ASN A 35 7.53 -0.69 -17.51
CA ASN A 35 7.75 -1.86 -18.35
C ASN A 35 6.94 -3.08 -17.88
N ASN A 36 5.98 -2.89 -16.98
CA ASN A 36 5.19 -3.95 -16.33
C ASN A 36 6.03 -4.97 -15.55
N MET A 37 7.24 -4.60 -15.13
CA MET A 37 8.06 -5.49 -14.30
C MET A 37 7.59 -5.41 -12.84
N PRO A 38 7.13 -6.53 -12.25
CA PRO A 38 6.66 -6.53 -10.87
C PRO A 38 7.84 -6.51 -9.89
N TYR A 39 7.70 -5.76 -8.81
CA TYR A 39 8.59 -5.85 -7.67
C TYR A 39 7.84 -5.54 -6.37
N GLY A 40 8.32 -6.14 -5.28
CA GLY A 40 7.80 -5.95 -3.92
C GLY A 40 8.79 -5.15 -3.08
N VAL A 41 8.29 -4.21 -2.29
CA VAL A 41 9.11 -3.44 -1.34
C VAL A 41 8.58 -3.63 0.08
N PRO A 42 9.36 -4.20 1.01
CA PRO A 42 8.98 -4.26 2.41
C PRO A 42 9.04 -2.87 3.03
N MET A 43 7.97 -2.48 3.74
CA MET A 43 7.77 -1.13 4.27
C MET A 43 6.97 -1.18 5.57
N SER A 44 7.39 -0.36 6.52
CA SER A 44 6.53 0.04 7.64
C SER A 44 5.41 0.94 7.15
N PHE A 45 4.24 0.82 7.77
CA PHE A 45 3.07 1.61 7.47
C PHE A 45 2.35 2.01 8.76
N ALA A 46 1.45 2.98 8.67
CA ALA A 46 0.57 3.39 9.76
C ALA A 46 -0.89 3.32 9.29
N LEU A 47 -1.78 2.79 10.13
CA LEU A 47 -3.21 2.72 9.86
C LEU A 47 -3.94 3.80 10.67
N SER A 48 -4.67 4.70 9.99
CA SER A 48 -5.52 5.71 10.62
C SER A 48 -6.74 5.99 9.73
N ASP A 49 -7.93 6.05 10.34
CA ASP A 49 -9.22 6.25 9.65
C ASP A 49 -9.46 5.30 8.46
N ASN A 50 -9.09 4.03 8.63
CA ASN A 50 -9.13 2.98 7.60
C ASN A 50 -8.28 3.30 6.35
N VAL A 51 -7.29 4.19 6.50
CA VAL A 51 -6.31 4.54 5.47
C VAL A 51 -4.92 4.08 5.90
N ILE A 52 -4.22 3.43 4.97
CA ILE A 52 -2.82 3.00 5.15
C ILE A 52 -1.91 4.11 4.64
N TYR A 53 -1.03 4.58 5.52
CA TYR A 53 -0.02 5.59 5.24
C TYR A 53 1.37 4.98 5.28
N PHE A 54 2.23 5.35 4.35
CA PHE A 54 3.63 4.93 4.34
C PHE A 54 4.50 6.07 3.82
N HIS A 55 5.74 6.11 4.29
CA HIS A 55 6.69 7.13 3.86
C HIS A 55 7.40 6.69 2.57
N CYS A 56 7.55 7.63 1.62
CA CYS A 56 8.35 7.45 0.42
C CYS A 56 8.89 8.81 -0.03
N SER A 57 10.13 8.87 -0.50
CA SER A 57 10.75 10.10 -0.99
C SER A 57 10.03 10.61 -2.23
N ALA A 58 9.61 11.89 -2.22
CA ALA A 58 8.99 12.54 -3.37
C ALA A 58 9.94 12.71 -4.56
N ALA A 59 11.26 12.57 -4.35
CA ALA A 59 12.30 12.76 -5.37
C ALA A 59 12.30 11.68 -6.48
N GLY A 60 11.35 10.75 -6.44
CA GLY A 60 11.23 9.71 -7.44
C GLY A 60 12.14 8.51 -7.13
N GLY A 61 11.63 7.36 -7.55
CA GLY A 61 12.23 6.04 -7.41
C GLY A 61 11.27 5.05 -8.05
N LYS A 62 11.71 3.80 -8.29
CA LYS A 62 10.88 2.80 -9.00
C LYS A 62 9.45 2.75 -8.43
N ARG A 63 9.32 2.77 -7.09
CA ARG A 63 8.05 2.81 -6.33
C ARG A 63 7.05 3.88 -6.79
N ILE A 64 7.52 5.06 -7.18
CA ILE A 64 6.69 6.20 -7.59
C ILE A 64 6.37 6.17 -9.08
N SER A 65 7.28 5.66 -9.93
CA SER A 65 7.03 5.52 -11.37
C SER A 65 5.96 4.48 -11.65
N GLY A 66 5.89 3.41 -10.85
CA GLY A 66 4.86 2.39 -10.96
C GLY A 66 3.46 2.76 -10.43
N MET A 67 3.30 3.90 -9.73
CA MET A 67 2.02 4.32 -9.16
C MET A 67 1.36 5.44 -9.98
N PRO A 68 0.10 5.29 -10.44
CA PRO A 68 -0.62 6.35 -11.15
C PRO A 68 -0.90 7.55 -10.23
N ALA A 69 -0.76 8.77 -10.76
CA ALA A 69 -0.86 10.03 -10.00
C ALA A 69 -2.18 10.21 -9.22
N LYS A 70 -3.27 9.54 -9.62
CA LYS A 70 -4.62 9.70 -9.03
C LYS A 70 -4.81 9.06 -7.66
N ARG A 71 -3.86 8.28 -7.13
CA ARG A 71 -3.95 7.62 -5.80
C ARG A 71 -2.80 7.98 -4.85
N LYS A 72 -2.09 9.09 -5.11
CA LYS A 72 -1.00 9.58 -4.26
C LYS A 72 -1.55 10.61 -3.27
N LYS A 73 -1.81 10.21 -2.02
CA LYS A 73 -1.90 11.15 -0.90
C LYS A 73 -0.57 11.09 -0.16
N THR A 74 0.31 12.04 -0.46
CA THR A 74 1.61 12.15 0.20
C THR A 74 1.42 12.90 1.51
N LEU A 75 1.58 12.21 2.63
CA LEU A 75 1.73 12.85 3.95
C LEU A 75 3.22 13.04 4.19
N ASN A 76 3.65 14.29 4.09
CA ASN A 76 5.01 14.69 4.44
C ASN A 76 5.04 14.93 5.94
N ASN A 77 5.48 13.93 6.71
CA ASN A 77 5.89 14.16 8.10
C ASN A 77 7.30 14.78 8.06
N ASN A 78 7.38 16.05 7.67
CA ASN A 78 8.55 16.86 7.98
C ASN A 78 8.52 17.09 9.49
N ARG A 79 9.29 16.28 10.23
CA ARG A 79 9.85 16.76 11.49
C ARG A 79 11.01 17.67 11.11
N GLU A 80 10.94 18.91 11.59
CA GLU A 80 12.05 19.88 11.60
C GLU A 80 13.35 19.25 12.12
#